data_AF-W8PIP8-F1
#
_entry.id   AF-W8PIP8-F1
#
_cell.length_a   1.000
_cell.length_b   1.000
_cell.length_c   1.000
_cell.angle_alpha   90.00
_cell.angle_beta   90.00
_cell.angle_gamma   90.00
#
_symmetry.space_group_name_H-M   'P 1'
#
loop_
_entity.id
_entity.type
_entity.pdbx_description
1 polymer ?
#
loop_
_entity_poly.entity_id
_entity_poly.type
_entity_poly.pdbx_seq_one_letter_code
_entity_poly.pdbx_strand_id
1 'polypeptide(L)'
;MKVRCPHCGAEFEAKEEGIVVCPYCGFQIKLGESRTFTYPLRVENPWNVLASFIRLQRLSPTDVEWKARIIERELLYVPFYVFFVKAKGVARRGIISKEGAGYVEFFNYATVPAVEGFDELVNYPLPVRGRRYFDGHVNGRLLEKTIEASEAVKRLRDELRNILKNEARRYFHWSNVEVGMPTFDVHLDGLVYYPIWRIRYKYGFFTYLAYIDGADGRVPYAEFPVSPVKRMTNLSLGFLLLASGFLIGKFLYSYGVTAPIGSVATAIWASYPSLKRAFMVKGRASEHRLLSEVAGDYIPEDEVFKTIRRFLK
;
A
#
# COMPACT_ATOMS: atom_id res chain seq x y z
N MET A 1 35.95 -11.85 -21.78
CA MET A 1 34.84 -12.76 -21.41
C MET A 1 33.82 -12.82 -22.55
N LYS A 2 33.24 -14.00 -22.84
CA LYS A 2 32.15 -14.11 -23.82
C LYS A 2 30.85 -13.58 -23.20
N VAL A 3 30.30 -12.54 -23.80
CA VAL A 3 29.06 -11.88 -23.36
C VAL A 3 28.02 -12.10 -24.45
N ARG A 4 26.85 -12.62 -24.04
CA ARG A 4 25.68 -12.69 -24.92
C ARG A 4 24.88 -11.41 -24.76
N CYS A 5 24.69 -10.68 -25.85
CA CYS A 5 23.89 -9.47 -25.86
C CYS A 5 22.43 -9.81 -25.48
N PRO A 6 21.88 -9.21 -24.42
CA PRO A 6 20.51 -9.46 -24.03
C PRO A 6 19.46 -8.87 -24.99
N HIS A 7 19.85 -7.87 -25.78
CA HIS A 7 18.96 -7.19 -26.72
C HIS A 7 18.85 -7.94 -28.06
N CYS A 8 19.98 -8.27 -28.70
CA CYS A 8 19.98 -8.92 -30.02
C CYS A 8 20.39 -10.41 -30.00
N GLY A 9 20.82 -10.96 -28.86
CA GLY A 9 21.26 -12.35 -28.73
C GLY A 9 22.68 -12.63 -29.25
N ALA A 10 23.36 -11.64 -29.82
CA ALA A 10 24.70 -11.84 -30.39
C ALA A 10 25.77 -12.07 -29.31
N GLU A 11 26.67 -13.02 -29.54
CA GLU A 11 27.78 -13.32 -28.65
C GLU A 11 29.04 -12.57 -29.09
N PHE A 12 29.70 -11.88 -28.16
CA PHE A 12 30.93 -11.12 -28.43
C PHE A 12 31.89 -11.16 -27.25
N GLU A 13 33.17 -10.88 -27.49
CA GLU A 13 34.19 -10.85 -26.45
C GLU A 13 34.37 -9.43 -25.91
N ALA A 14 34.16 -9.27 -24.60
CA ALA A 14 34.43 -8.05 -23.87
C ALA A 14 35.77 -8.16 -23.10
N LYS A 15 36.62 -7.13 -23.21
CA LYS A 15 37.96 -7.10 -22.58
C LYS A 15 37.97 -6.49 -21.17
N GLU A 16 36.95 -5.74 -20.78
CA GLU A 16 36.93 -4.96 -19.52
C GLU A 16 35.71 -5.28 -18.65
N GLU A 17 35.87 -5.12 -17.33
CA GLU A 17 34.78 -5.03 -16.36
C GLU A 17 34.19 -3.61 -16.41
N GLY A 18 32.88 -3.47 -16.69
CA GLY A 18 32.25 -2.17 -16.87
C GLY A 18 31.09 -2.15 -17.87
N ILE A 19 30.76 -0.97 -18.41
CA ILE A 19 29.74 -0.79 -19.45
C ILE A 19 30.34 -1.14 -20.81
N VAL A 20 29.83 -2.18 -21.45
CA VAL A 20 30.29 -2.66 -22.75
C VAL A 20 29.20 -2.47 -23.78
N VAL A 21 29.53 -1.79 -24.87
CA VAL A 21 28.61 -1.56 -25.99
C VAL A 21 28.62 -2.77 -26.91
N CYS A 22 27.45 -3.34 -27.17
CA CYS A 22 27.31 -4.43 -28.13
C CYS A 22 27.68 -3.94 -29.53
N PRO A 23 28.68 -4.55 -30.21
CA PRO A 23 29.12 -4.11 -31.53
C PRO A 23 28.06 -4.32 -32.63
N TYR A 24 27.05 -5.15 -32.37
CA TYR A 24 26.03 -5.50 -33.35
C TYR A 24 24.81 -4.59 -33.33
N CYS A 25 24.37 -4.14 -32.15
CA CYS A 25 23.14 -3.35 -32.02
C CYS A 25 23.33 -2.04 -31.23
N GLY A 26 24.54 -1.73 -30.78
CA GLY A 26 24.82 -0.52 -29.99
C GLY A 26 24.30 -0.57 -28.55
N PHE A 27 23.73 -1.69 -28.11
CA PHE A 27 23.17 -1.83 -26.76
C PHE A 27 24.25 -1.84 -25.68
N GLN A 28 24.14 -0.98 -24.66
CA GLN A 28 25.11 -0.89 -23.57
C GLN A 28 24.80 -1.91 -22.46
N ILE A 29 25.76 -2.78 -22.15
CA ILE A 29 25.65 -3.85 -21.15
C ILE A 29 26.60 -3.53 -20.01
N LYS A 30 26.09 -3.32 -18.80
CA LYS A 30 26.95 -3.21 -17.61
C LYS A 30 27.28 -4.59 -17.07
N LEU A 31 28.53 -5.02 -17.22
CA LEU A 31 29.05 -6.28 -16.71
C LEU A 31 29.33 -6.14 -15.20
N GLY A 32 28.86 -7.12 -14.40
CA GLY A 32 29.07 -7.17 -12.95
C GLY A 32 27.90 -6.67 -12.09
N GLU A 33 26.91 -5.99 -12.67
CA GLU A 33 25.68 -5.61 -11.95
C GLU A 33 24.52 -6.57 -12.26
N SER A 34 23.65 -6.78 -11.25
CA SER A 34 22.40 -7.52 -11.40
C SER A 34 21.59 -7.00 -12.59
N ARG A 35 20.84 -7.89 -13.27
CA ARG A 35 20.03 -7.57 -14.44
C ARG A 35 19.23 -6.28 -14.21
N THR A 36 19.63 -5.19 -14.88
CA THR A 36 19.00 -3.89 -14.71
C THR A 36 17.99 -3.66 -15.82
N PHE A 37 16.74 -3.45 -15.43
CA PHE A 37 15.62 -3.28 -16.35
C PHE A 37 14.94 -1.92 -16.18
N THR A 38 14.14 -1.56 -17.16
CA THR A 38 13.27 -0.39 -17.16
C THR A 38 11.94 -0.70 -17.83
N TYR A 39 10.95 0.16 -17.62
CA TYR A 39 9.65 0.07 -18.27
C TYR A 39 9.40 1.33 -19.12
N PRO A 40 8.80 1.17 -20.31
CA PRO A 40 8.44 2.32 -21.12
C PRO A 40 7.32 3.11 -20.43
N LEU A 41 7.39 4.44 -20.53
CA LEU A 41 6.28 5.31 -20.16
C LEU A 41 5.10 5.03 -21.10
N ARG A 42 3.94 4.69 -20.55
CA ARG A 42 2.68 4.55 -21.29
C ARG A 42 1.65 5.61 -20.92
N VAL A 43 1.69 6.09 -19.68
CA VAL A 43 0.76 7.10 -19.17
C VAL A 43 1.44 8.46 -19.22
N GLU A 44 1.09 9.24 -20.24
CA GLU A 44 1.61 10.60 -20.40
C GLU A 44 0.88 11.60 -19.51
N ASN A 45 -0.45 11.47 -19.35
CA ASN A 45 -1.26 12.36 -18.52
C ASN A 45 -1.74 11.67 -17.22
N PRO A 46 -0.96 11.76 -16.13
CA PRO A 46 -1.29 11.11 -14.87
C PRO A 46 -2.44 11.79 -14.10
N TRP A 47 -2.83 13.03 -14.45
CA TRP A 47 -3.89 13.75 -13.74
C TRP A 47 -5.26 13.11 -13.97
N ASN A 48 -5.57 12.71 -15.21
CA ASN A 48 -6.87 12.11 -15.55
C ASN A 48 -7.08 10.79 -14.79
N VAL A 49 -6.02 9.99 -14.70
CA VAL A 49 -5.99 8.74 -13.92
C VAL A 49 -6.21 9.03 -12.44
N LEU A 50 -5.44 9.97 -11.88
CA LEU A 50 -5.52 10.35 -10.47
C LEU A 50 -6.91 10.90 -10.11
N ALA A 51 -7.44 11.84 -10.88
CA ALA A 51 -8.74 12.46 -10.65
C ALA A 51 -9.86 11.41 -10.69
N SER A 52 -9.83 10.49 -11.67
CA SER A 52 -10.77 9.38 -11.77
C SER A 52 -10.68 8.47 -10.54
N PHE A 53 -9.47 8.08 -10.13
CA PHE A 53 -9.24 7.25 -8.95
C PHE A 53 -9.74 7.90 -7.66
N ILE A 54 -9.49 9.21 -7.48
CA ILE A 54 -9.94 9.97 -6.31
C ILE A 54 -11.47 10.06 -6.28
N ARG A 55 -12.13 10.29 -7.41
CA ARG A 55 -13.60 10.39 -7.48
C ARG A 55 -14.31 9.10 -7.08
N LEU A 56 -13.68 7.95 -7.29
CA LEU A 56 -14.21 6.65 -6.89
C LEU A 56 -14.14 6.41 -5.37
N GLN A 57 -13.38 7.21 -4.62
CA GLN A 57 -13.27 7.05 -3.18
C GLN A 57 -14.54 7.52 -2.46
N ARG A 58 -15.05 6.69 -1.54
CA ARG A 58 -16.32 6.90 -0.82
C ARG A 58 -16.44 8.29 -0.18
N LEU A 59 -15.37 8.81 0.41
CA LEU A 59 -15.35 10.07 1.15
C LEU A 59 -14.86 11.28 0.34
N SER A 60 -14.46 11.06 -0.91
CA SER A 60 -13.90 12.09 -1.77
C SER A 60 -14.96 13.07 -2.29
N PRO A 61 -14.60 14.35 -2.52
CA PRO A 61 -15.41 15.29 -3.28
C PRO A 61 -15.56 14.86 -4.74
N THR A 62 -16.74 15.07 -5.31
CA THR A 62 -17.00 14.83 -6.75
C THR A 62 -16.33 15.87 -7.63
N ASP A 63 -15.92 16.98 -7.03
CA ASP A 63 -15.55 18.24 -7.66
C ASP A 63 -14.01 18.46 -7.58
N VAL A 64 -13.24 17.41 -7.28
CA VAL A 64 -11.76 17.43 -7.23
C VAL A 64 -11.16 17.76 -8.60
N GLU A 65 -11.70 17.18 -9.67
CA GLU A 65 -11.13 17.25 -11.01
C GLU A 65 -10.94 18.69 -11.53
N TRP A 66 -11.89 19.59 -11.24
CA TRP A 66 -11.89 20.98 -11.73
C TRP A 66 -11.40 22.02 -10.69
N LYS A 67 -11.32 21.67 -9.39
CA LYS A 67 -10.99 22.61 -8.29
C LYS A 67 -9.59 22.38 -7.76
N ALA A 68 -9.06 21.17 -7.94
CA ALA A 68 -7.69 20.89 -7.58
C ALA A 68 -6.74 21.64 -8.52
N ARG A 69 -5.69 22.21 -7.93
CA ARG A 69 -4.61 22.87 -8.67
C ARG A 69 -3.34 22.04 -8.53
N ILE A 70 -2.80 21.56 -9.64
CA ILE A 70 -1.51 20.87 -9.64
C ILE A 70 -0.42 21.88 -9.28
N ILE A 71 0.33 21.60 -8.21
CA ILE A 71 1.49 22.38 -7.77
C ILE A 71 2.76 21.79 -8.39
N GLU A 72 2.85 20.46 -8.42
CA GLU A 72 4.00 19.75 -8.93
C GLU A 72 3.56 18.51 -9.71
N ARG A 73 4.28 18.26 -10.81
CA ARG A 73 4.16 17.07 -11.64
C ARG A 73 5.55 16.67 -12.11
N GLU A 74 6.11 15.64 -11.50
CA GLU A 74 7.45 15.14 -11.82
C GLU A 74 7.37 13.68 -12.27
N LEU A 75 8.03 13.35 -13.39
CA LEU A 75 8.26 11.97 -13.80
C LEU A 75 9.59 11.50 -13.22
N LEU A 76 9.53 10.51 -12.33
CA LEU A 76 10.68 9.97 -11.62
C LEU A 76 10.92 8.53 -12.08
N TYR A 77 12.14 8.18 -12.42
CA TYR A 77 12.55 6.79 -12.62
C TYR A 77 13.15 6.28 -11.32
N VAL A 78 12.32 5.62 -10.53
CA VAL A 78 12.66 5.15 -9.18
C VAL A 78 13.30 3.76 -9.31
N PRO A 79 14.52 3.53 -8.78
CA PRO A 79 15.12 2.21 -8.75
C PRO A 79 14.44 1.33 -7.70
N PHE A 80 14.07 0.11 -8.08
CA PHE A 80 13.53 -0.93 -7.22
C PHE A 80 14.45 -2.15 -7.24
N TYR A 81 14.82 -2.62 -6.06
CA TYR A 81 15.34 -3.97 -5.92
C TYR A 81 14.19 -4.96 -6.08
N VAL A 82 14.40 -5.97 -6.91
CA VAL A 82 13.46 -7.08 -7.09
C VAL A 82 14.03 -8.30 -6.42
N PHE A 83 13.32 -8.79 -5.41
CA PHE A 83 13.69 -9.97 -4.66
C PHE A 83 12.72 -11.11 -4.97
N PHE A 84 13.26 -12.31 -5.12
CA PHE A 84 12.47 -13.53 -5.05
C PHE A 84 12.45 -14.01 -3.60
N VAL A 85 11.26 -14.12 -3.02
CA VAL A 85 11.07 -14.37 -1.58
C VAL A 85 10.30 -15.66 -1.37
N LYS A 86 10.82 -16.48 -0.45
CA LYS A 86 10.06 -17.54 0.21
C LYS A 86 10.05 -17.26 1.71
N ALA A 87 8.90 -16.87 2.24
CA ALA A 87 8.71 -16.66 3.67
C ALA A 87 7.70 -17.66 4.21
N LYS A 88 8.01 -18.31 5.33
CA LYS A 88 7.11 -19.26 5.99
C LYS A 88 6.91 -18.87 7.44
N GLY A 89 5.67 -18.78 7.87
CA GLY A 89 5.26 -18.47 9.23
C GLY A 89 4.37 -19.56 9.80
N VAL A 90 4.49 -19.80 11.11
CA VAL A 90 3.58 -20.67 11.85
C VAL A 90 2.63 -19.79 12.65
N ALA A 91 1.34 -19.86 12.32
CA ALA A 91 0.26 -19.21 13.03
C ALA A 91 -0.19 -20.09 14.21
N ARG A 92 -0.36 -19.47 15.37
CA ARG A 92 -0.80 -20.14 16.62
C ARG A 92 -1.96 -19.41 17.26
N ARG A 93 -2.76 -20.17 18.02
CA ARG A 93 -3.87 -19.65 18.82
C ARG A 93 -3.38 -19.23 20.21
N GLY A 94 -3.05 -17.94 20.37
CA GLY A 94 -2.50 -17.37 21.59
C GLY A 94 -1.07 -17.82 21.92
N ILE A 95 -0.57 -17.39 23.07
CA ILE A 95 0.85 -17.53 23.49
C ILE A 95 1.19 -18.99 23.91
N ILE A 96 0.20 -19.76 24.40
CA ILE A 96 0.45 -21.00 25.16
C ILE A 96 -0.01 -22.28 24.45
N SER A 97 -0.97 -22.23 23.52
CA SER A 97 -1.47 -23.44 22.86
C SER A 97 -0.58 -23.88 21.69
N LYS A 98 -0.07 -25.12 21.74
CA LYS A 98 0.57 -25.81 20.61
C LYS A 98 -0.43 -26.55 19.70
N GLU A 99 -1.70 -26.61 20.09
CA GLU A 99 -2.75 -27.31 19.35
C GLU A 99 -3.44 -26.35 18.37
N GLY A 100 -3.33 -26.67 17.08
CA GLY A 100 -3.82 -25.86 15.96
C GLY A 100 -2.75 -24.96 15.35
N ALA A 101 -1.62 -25.51 14.89
CA ALA A 101 -0.64 -24.74 14.13
C ALA A 101 -1.08 -24.62 12.66
N GLY A 102 -1.42 -23.40 12.24
CA GLY A 102 -1.65 -23.07 10.84
C GLY A 102 -0.34 -22.65 10.16
N TYR A 103 -0.14 -23.01 8.90
CA TYR A 103 1.02 -22.53 8.13
C TYR A 103 0.57 -21.40 7.21
N VAL A 104 1.32 -20.30 7.23
CA VAL A 104 1.16 -19.19 6.28
C VAL A 104 2.46 -19.05 5.51
N GLU A 105 2.34 -18.93 4.20
CA GLU A 105 3.50 -18.83 3.31
C GLU A 105 3.32 -17.64 2.37
N PHE A 106 4.43 -16.97 2.07
CA PHE A 106 4.52 -15.98 1.00
C PHE A 106 5.59 -16.46 0.02
N PHE A 107 5.19 -16.72 -1.22
CA PHE A 107 6.05 -17.23 -2.27
C PHE A 107 5.83 -16.41 -3.54
N ASN A 108 6.56 -15.29 -3.66
CA ASN A 108 6.45 -14.42 -4.82
C ASN A 108 7.65 -13.48 -4.94
N TYR A 109 7.70 -12.75 -6.06
CA TYR A 109 8.53 -11.57 -6.19
C TYR A 109 8.00 -10.46 -5.28
N ALA A 110 8.93 -9.78 -4.61
CA ALA A 110 8.66 -8.59 -3.83
C ALA A 110 9.66 -7.51 -4.20
N THR A 111 9.21 -6.26 -4.12
CA THR A 111 10.00 -5.11 -4.57
C THR A 111 10.25 -4.16 -3.44
N VAL A 112 11.41 -3.52 -3.45
CA VAL A 112 11.75 -2.49 -2.47
C VAL A 112 12.39 -1.32 -3.20
N PRO A 113 11.88 -0.09 -3.05
CA PRO A 113 12.55 1.10 -3.56
C PRO A 113 13.97 1.18 -3.00
N ALA A 114 14.94 1.45 -3.86
CA ALA A 114 16.34 1.64 -3.50
C ALA A 114 16.67 3.10 -3.15
N VAL A 115 15.64 3.90 -2.86
CA VAL A 115 15.69 5.32 -2.50
C VAL A 115 14.79 5.56 -1.29
N GLU A 116 15.18 6.48 -0.42
CA GLU A 116 14.36 6.91 0.71
C GLU A 116 13.15 7.74 0.26
N GLY A 117 12.10 7.78 1.08
CA GLY A 117 10.90 8.58 0.83
C GLY A 117 9.86 7.94 -0.10
N PHE A 118 10.00 6.65 -0.40
CA PHE A 118 9.05 5.87 -1.21
C PHE A 118 8.52 4.63 -0.46
N ASP A 119 8.44 4.67 0.87
CA ASP A 119 8.03 3.52 1.69
C ASP A 119 6.59 3.03 1.36
N GLU A 120 5.76 3.90 0.79
CA GLU A 120 4.44 3.55 0.25
C GLU A 120 4.51 2.58 -0.93
N LEU A 121 5.64 2.53 -1.65
CA LEU A 121 5.87 1.67 -2.82
C LEU A 121 6.59 0.36 -2.47
N VAL A 122 6.80 0.05 -1.19
CA VAL A 122 7.33 -1.24 -0.76
C VAL A 122 6.35 -2.36 -1.13
N ASN A 123 6.87 -3.45 -1.70
CA ASN A 123 6.11 -4.57 -2.24
C ASN A 123 5.10 -4.16 -3.34
N TYR A 124 5.43 -3.14 -4.13
CA TYR A 124 4.63 -2.76 -5.29
C TYR A 124 4.78 -3.80 -6.41
N PRO A 125 3.68 -4.39 -6.93
CA PRO A 125 3.77 -5.40 -7.96
C PRO A 125 4.14 -4.77 -9.30
N LEU A 126 5.30 -5.15 -9.82
CA LEU A 126 5.75 -4.72 -11.14
C LEU A 126 5.10 -5.61 -12.22
N PRO A 127 4.74 -5.05 -13.38
CA PRO A 127 4.14 -5.82 -14.46
C PRO A 127 5.12 -6.86 -15.01
N VAL A 128 4.68 -8.10 -15.24
CA VAL A 128 5.59 -9.15 -15.77
C VAL A 128 6.01 -8.87 -17.23
N ARG A 129 5.17 -8.13 -17.98
CA ARG A 129 5.37 -7.83 -19.41
C ARG A 129 5.86 -6.40 -19.61
N GLY A 130 6.63 -6.20 -20.68
CA GLY A 130 7.10 -4.86 -21.07
C GLY A 130 8.42 -4.42 -20.44
N ARG A 131 9.09 -5.31 -19.70
CA ARG A 131 10.47 -5.08 -19.25
C ARG A 131 11.40 -4.87 -20.45
N ARG A 132 12.18 -3.82 -20.41
CA ARG A 132 13.29 -3.52 -21.32
C ARG A 132 14.57 -3.50 -20.52
N TYR A 133 15.70 -3.77 -21.16
CA TYR A 133 16.97 -3.52 -20.51
C TYR A 133 17.19 -2.01 -20.36
N PHE A 134 17.77 -1.60 -19.24
CA PHE A 134 18.03 -0.20 -19.00
C PHE A 134 19.21 0.28 -19.85
N ASP A 135 18.97 1.32 -20.65
CA ASP A 135 19.92 1.92 -21.61
C ASP A 135 20.44 3.29 -21.13
N GLY A 136 20.12 3.69 -19.89
CA GLY A 136 20.50 4.98 -19.31
C GLY A 136 19.65 6.18 -19.75
N HIS A 137 18.83 6.04 -20.80
CA HIS A 137 18.07 7.15 -21.36
C HIS A 137 16.64 7.15 -20.83
N VAL A 138 16.25 8.25 -20.19
CA VAL A 138 14.91 8.39 -19.59
C VAL A 138 14.30 9.75 -19.91
N ASN A 139 12.98 9.78 -20.10
CA ASN A 139 12.22 11.00 -20.39
C ASN A 139 11.94 11.86 -19.13
N GLY A 140 12.49 11.48 -17.98
CA GLY A 140 12.23 12.11 -16.70
C GLY A 140 13.48 12.13 -15.82
N ARG A 141 13.31 12.38 -14.53
CA ARG A 141 14.43 12.41 -13.59
C ARG A 141 14.79 11.00 -13.15
N LEU A 142 16.00 10.57 -13.47
CA LEU A 142 16.57 9.34 -12.93
C LEU A 142 16.95 9.55 -11.46
N LEU A 143 16.47 8.70 -10.56
CA LEU A 143 16.89 8.73 -9.16
C LEU A 143 18.07 7.80 -8.95
N GLU A 144 19.05 8.29 -8.20
CA GLU A 144 20.19 7.49 -7.79
C GLU A 144 19.83 6.59 -6.60
N LYS A 145 20.53 5.45 -6.53
CA LYS A 145 20.37 4.47 -5.47
C LYS A 145 21.00 5.00 -4.18
N THR A 146 20.17 5.26 -3.17
CA THR A 146 20.63 5.69 -1.84
C THR A 146 20.77 4.51 -0.88
N ILE A 147 19.96 3.46 -1.07
CA ILE A 147 19.84 2.34 -0.14
C ILE A 147 20.61 1.12 -0.69
N GLU A 148 21.37 0.46 0.17
CA GLU A 148 22.05 -0.80 -0.14
C GLU A 148 21.11 -2.01 -0.06
N ALA A 149 21.41 -3.07 -0.83
CA ALA A 149 20.54 -4.25 -0.92
C ALA A 149 20.33 -4.93 0.46
N SER A 150 21.33 -4.91 1.33
CA SER A 150 21.23 -5.47 2.69
C SER A 150 20.23 -4.73 3.58
N GLU A 151 20.10 -3.42 3.41
CA GLU A 151 19.11 -2.60 4.12
C GLU A 151 17.71 -2.78 3.51
N ALA A 152 17.62 -2.86 2.19
CA ALA A 152 16.36 -3.16 1.50
C ALA A 152 15.76 -4.51 1.97
N VAL A 153 16.60 -5.53 2.21
CA VAL A 153 16.17 -6.81 2.78
C VAL A 153 15.60 -6.67 4.20
N LYS A 154 16.12 -5.75 5.03
CA LYS A 154 15.55 -5.48 6.36
C LYS A 154 14.14 -4.91 6.24
N ARG A 155 13.95 -3.87 5.42
CA ARG A 155 12.64 -3.26 5.16
C ARG A 155 11.65 -4.29 4.60
N LEU A 156 12.11 -5.14 3.68
CA LEU A 156 11.30 -6.21 3.12
C LEU A 156 10.84 -7.22 4.17
N ARG A 157 11.72 -7.66 5.07
CA ARG A 157 11.37 -8.61 6.13
C ARG A 157 10.30 -8.04 7.07
N ASP A 158 10.37 -6.76 7.38
CA ASP A 158 9.36 -6.11 8.23
C ASP A 158 8.00 -6.04 7.54
N GLU A 159 7.97 -5.72 6.25
CA GLU A 159 6.73 -5.74 5.46
C GLU A 159 6.15 -7.16 5.33
N LEU A 160 6.99 -8.16 5.03
CA LEU A 160 6.57 -9.56 4.93
C LEU A 160 6.01 -10.10 6.26
N ARG A 161 6.56 -9.68 7.40
CA ARG A 161 5.99 -10.02 8.72
C ARG A 161 4.56 -9.49 8.84
N ASN A 162 4.30 -8.28 8.39
CA ASN A 162 2.96 -7.70 8.41
C ASN A 162 2.02 -8.44 7.46
N ILE A 163 2.49 -8.78 6.26
CA ILE A 163 1.73 -9.57 5.29
C ILE A 163 1.35 -10.95 5.87
N LEU A 164 2.32 -11.69 6.42
CA LEU A 164 2.07 -13.01 7.02
C LEU A 164 1.13 -12.92 8.22
N LYS A 165 1.26 -11.88 9.07
CA LYS A 165 0.33 -11.64 10.19
C LYS A 165 -1.08 -11.35 9.71
N ASN A 166 -1.23 -10.51 8.69
CA ASN A 166 -2.53 -10.19 8.11
C ASN A 166 -3.16 -11.41 7.44
N GLU A 167 -2.37 -12.22 6.72
CA GLU A 167 -2.82 -13.46 6.12
C GLU A 167 -3.29 -14.47 7.17
N ALA A 168 -2.51 -14.62 8.24
CA ALA A 168 -2.89 -15.48 9.35
C ALA A 168 -4.18 -15.01 10.02
N ARG A 169 -4.37 -13.70 10.23
CA ARG A 169 -5.61 -13.15 10.80
C ARG A 169 -6.83 -13.35 9.89
N ARG A 170 -6.63 -13.32 8.57
CA ARG A 170 -7.71 -13.53 7.58
C ARG A 170 -8.14 -15.00 7.51
N TYR A 171 -7.19 -15.94 7.47
CA TYR A 171 -7.52 -17.36 7.40
C TYR A 171 -7.93 -17.95 8.74
N PHE A 172 -7.26 -17.56 9.82
CA PHE A 172 -7.52 -18.08 11.15
C PHE A 172 -8.38 -17.08 11.91
N HIS A 173 -9.70 -17.33 11.97
CA HIS A 173 -10.66 -16.49 12.71
C HIS A 173 -10.51 -16.54 14.26
N TRP A 174 -9.36 -16.99 14.77
CA TRP A 174 -9.12 -17.09 16.20
C TRP A 174 -9.09 -15.71 16.86
N SER A 175 -9.39 -15.67 18.17
CA SER A 175 -9.41 -14.43 18.94
C SER A 175 -8.04 -13.76 19.01
N ASN A 176 -6.96 -14.56 19.08
CA ASN A 176 -5.58 -14.10 19.15
C ASN A 176 -4.73 -14.94 18.19
N VAL A 177 -4.48 -14.42 16.99
CA VAL A 177 -3.56 -15.04 16.03
C VAL A 177 -2.20 -14.40 16.17
N GLU A 178 -1.22 -15.21 16.55
CA GLU A 178 0.19 -14.81 16.56
C GLU A 178 0.94 -15.62 15.52
N VAL A 179 1.80 -14.94 14.76
CA VAL A 179 2.75 -15.59 13.86
C VAL A 179 4.08 -15.63 14.59
N GLY A 180 4.63 -16.84 14.79
CA GLY A 180 5.97 -17.02 15.34
C GLY A 180 7.06 -16.39 14.46
N MET A 181 8.33 -16.51 14.84
CA MET A 181 9.43 -16.00 14.02
C MET A 181 9.42 -16.68 12.63
N PRO A 182 9.16 -15.95 11.53
CA PRO A 182 9.10 -16.54 10.21
C PRO A 182 10.51 -16.86 9.70
N THR A 183 10.63 -17.90 8.89
CA THR A 183 11.84 -18.16 8.10
C THR A 183 11.78 -17.38 6.80
N PHE A 184 12.90 -16.79 6.38
CA PHE A 184 13.00 -15.98 5.17
C PHE A 184 14.14 -16.48 4.29
N ASP A 185 13.81 -16.91 3.09
CA ASP A 185 14.75 -17.18 2.00
C ASP A 185 14.57 -16.08 0.94
N VAL A 186 15.57 -15.21 0.79
CA VAL A 186 15.48 -13.99 -0.02
C VAL A 186 16.65 -13.95 -0.98
N HIS A 187 16.34 -13.94 -2.28
CA HIS A 187 17.33 -13.85 -3.36
C HIS A 187 17.13 -12.57 -4.15
N LEU A 188 18.20 -11.80 -4.36
CA LEU A 188 18.14 -10.61 -5.23
C LEU A 188 18.14 -11.07 -6.70
N ASP A 189 17.10 -10.73 -7.45
CA ASP A 189 16.97 -11.09 -8.88
C ASP A 189 17.47 -9.96 -9.79
N GLY A 190 17.25 -8.71 -9.42
CA GLY A 190 17.63 -7.57 -10.26
C GLY A 190 17.31 -6.20 -9.69
N LEU A 191 17.64 -5.19 -10.50
CA LEU A 191 17.30 -3.79 -10.26
C LEU A 191 16.36 -3.30 -11.39
N VAL A 192 15.31 -2.58 -11.05
CA VAL A 192 14.36 -2.05 -12.02
C VAL A 192 14.20 -0.55 -11.84
N TYR A 193 14.52 0.23 -12.86
CA TYR A 193 14.14 1.64 -12.92
C TYR A 193 12.72 1.76 -13.43
N TYR A 194 11.81 2.19 -12.55
CA TYR A 194 10.39 2.19 -12.84
C TYR A 194 9.83 3.62 -12.94
N PRO A 195 9.08 3.97 -14.00
CA PRO A 195 8.54 5.30 -14.17
C PRO A 195 7.37 5.53 -13.20
N ILE A 196 7.53 6.45 -12.27
CA ILE A 196 6.53 6.89 -11.30
C ILE A 196 6.31 8.39 -11.46
N TRP A 197 5.06 8.79 -11.64
CA TRP A 197 4.64 10.18 -11.55
C TRP A 197 4.45 10.57 -10.08
N ARG A 198 5.15 11.59 -9.63
CA ARG A 198 4.89 12.29 -8.37
C ARG A 198 4.05 13.53 -8.65
N ILE A 199 2.85 13.57 -8.08
CA ILE A 199 1.95 14.72 -8.18
C ILE A 199 1.74 15.31 -6.80
N ARG A 200 1.97 16.62 -6.66
CA ARG A 200 1.46 17.40 -5.53
C ARG A 200 0.38 18.34 -6.04
N TYR A 201 -0.80 18.29 -5.44
CA TYR A 201 -1.91 19.16 -5.82
C TYR A 201 -2.54 19.80 -4.59
N LYS A 202 -3.08 21.00 -4.77
CA LYS A 202 -3.80 21.77 -3.76
C LYS A 202 -5.29 21.60 -3.96
N TYR A 203 -6.01 21.34 -2.88
CA TYR A 203 -7.46 21.40 -2.84
C TYR A 203 -7.89 22.14 -1.57
N GLY A 204 -8.56 23.28 -1.74
CA GLY A 204 -8.80 24.22 -0.64
C GLY A 204 -7.50 24.73 -0.05
N PHE A 205 -7.30 24.56 1.26
CA PHE A 205 -6.11 25.01 1.98
C PHE A 205 -5.02 23.93 2.13
N PHE A 206 -5.29 22.70 1.71
CA PHE A 206 -4.39 21.57 1.93
C PHE A 206 -3.72 21.12 0.63
N THR A 207 -2.50 20.64 0.79
CA THR A 207 -1.74 19.95 -0.26
C THR A 207 -1.83 18.45 -0.05
N TYR A 208 -1.90 17.73 -1.16
CA TYR A 208 -2.05 16.28 -1.24
C TYR A 208 -0.98 15.71 -2.14
N LEU A 209 -0.42 14.57 -1.74
CA LEU A 209 0.60 13.83 -2.49
C LEU A 209 -0.03 12.60 -3.14
N ALA A 210 0.35 12.31 -4.39
CA ALA A 210 0.02 11.06 -5.05
C ALA A 210 1.20 10.54 -5.89
N TYR A 211 1.30 9.22 -5.94
CA TYR A 211 2.19 8.47 -6.81
C TYR A 211 1.32 7.69 -7.81
N ILE A 212 1.64 7.84 -9.10
CA ILE A 212 0.95 7.16 -10.20
C ILE A 212 1.98 6.39 -11.01
N ASP A 213 1.67 5.15 -11.34
CA ASP A 213 2.47 4.30 -12.20
C ASP A 213 2.45 4.84 -13.64
N GLY A 214 3.63 5.20 -14.18
CA GLY A 214 3.77 5.68 -15.55
C GLY A 214 3.71 4.58 -16.62
N ALA A 215 3.92 3.31 -16.26
CA ALA A 215 3.91 2.19 -17.20
C ALA A 215 2.53 1.53 -17.34
N ASP A 216 1.73 1.51 -16.28
CA ASP A 216 0.40 0.87 -16.27
C ASP A 216 -0.76 1.82 -15.90
N GLY A 217 -0.50 2.99 -15.29
CA GLY A 217 -1.56 3.92 -14.87
C GLY A 217 -2.25 3.56 -13.57
N ARG A 218 -1.66 2.69 -12.77
CA ARG A 218 -2.13 2.36 -11.42
C ARG A 218 -1.82 3.46 -10.43
N VAL A 219 -2.60 3.55 -9.35
CA VAL A 219 -2.35 4.52 -8.28
C VAL A 219 -1.88 3.80 -7.01
N PRO A 220 -0.57 3.57 -6.85
CA PRO A 220 -0.03 2.91 -5.66
C PRO A 220 -0.26 3.70 -4.37
N TYR A 221 -0.36 5.03 -4.44
CA TYR A 221 -0.64 5.85 -3.27
C TYR A 221 -1.25 7.19 -3.69
N ALA A 222 -2.33 7.59 -3.05
CA ALA A 222 -2.89 8.92 -3.19
C ALA A 222 -3.49 9.40 -1.88
N GLU A 223 -3.11 10.60 -1.47
CA GLU A 223 -3.87 11.39 -0.53
C GLU A 223 -5.01 12.09 -1.26
N PHE A 224 -6.19 12.12 -0.65
CA PHE A 224 -7.36 12.80 -1.20
C PHE A 224 -8.08 13.66 -0.15
N PRO A 225 -8.67 14.79 -0.57
CA PRO A 225 -9.51 15.61 0.30
C PRO A 225 -10.75 14.82 0.71
N VAL A 226 -11.21 14.99 1.94
CA VAL A 226 -12.53 14.49 2.36
C VAL A 226 -13.57 15.58 2.13
N SER A 227 -14.69 15.25 1.49
CA SER A 227 -15.75 16.23 1.19
C SER A 227 -16.33 16.85 2.47
N PRO A 228 -16.43 18.19 2.58
CA PRO A 228 -17.05 18.86 3.72
C PRO A 228 -18.50 18.43 3.95
N VAL A 229 -19.27 18.23 2.87
CA VAL A 229 -20.65 17.77 2.95
C VAL A 229 -20.71 16.37 3.58
N LYS A 230 -19.87 15.44 3.10
CA LYS A 230 -19.80 14.07 3.66
C LYS A 230 -19.32 14.05 5.11
N ARG A 231 -18.46 14.99 5.51
CA ARG A 231 -18.06 15.14 6.92
C ARG A 231 -19.22 15.60 7.78
N MET A 232 -19.97 16.60 7.31
CA MET A 232 -21.14 17.11 8.02
C MET A 232 -22.22 16.03 8.17
N THR A 233 -22.51 15.26 7.12
CA THR A 233 -23.50 14.17 7.22
C THR A 233 -23.08 13.10 8.24
N ASN A 234 -21.79 12.74 8.27
CA ASN A 234 -21.27 11.80 9.26
C ASN A 234 -21.29 12.39 10.68
N LEU A 235 -21.05 13.70 10.83
CA LEU A 235 -21.12 14.40 12.10
C LEU A 235 -22.56 14.37 12.65
N SER A 236 -23.53 14.76 11.82
CA SER A 236 -24.94 14.75 12.15
C SER A 236 -25.41 13.34 12.53
N LEU A 237 -25.04 12.32 11.74
CA LEU A 237 -25.36 10.93 12.05
C LEU A 237 -24.76 10.48 13.39
N GLY A 238 -23.50 10.82 13.65
CA GLY A 238 -22.84 10.51 14.92
C GLY A 238 -23.56 11.13 16.12
N PHE A 239 -23.92 12.41 16.04
CA PHE A 239 -24.67 13.09 17.10
C PHE A 239 -26.10 12.56 17.26
N LEU A 240 -26.79 12.22 16.16
CA LEU A 240 -28.13 11.62 16.22
C LEU A 240 -28.10 10.27 16.95
N LEU A 241 -27.09 9.43 16.69
CA LEU A 241 -26.90 8.17 17.40
C LEU A 241 -26.65 8.40 18.90
N LEU A 242 -25.76 9.34 19.26
CA LEU A 242 -25.54 9.70 20.67
C LEU A 242 -26.81 10.22 21.35
N ALA A 243 -27.55 11.10 20.69
CA ALA A 243 -28.80 11.66 21.20
C ALA A 243 -29.86 10.55 21.41
N SER A 244 -29.98 9.61 20.46
CA SER A 244 -30.89 8.46 20.61
C SER A 244 -30.53 7.60 21.82
N GLY A 245 -29.24 7.32 22.05
CA GLY A 245 -28.79 6.57 23.23
C GLY A 245 -29.10 7.25 24.55
N PHE A 246 -28.97 8.57 24.59
CA PHE A 246 -29.34 9.36 25.76
C PHE A 246 -30.86 9.37 26.00
N LEU A 247 -31.66 9.55 24.95
CA LEU A 247 -33.13 9.55 25.03
C LEU A 247 -33.69 8.18 25.44
N ILE A 248 -33.20 7.10 24.81
CA ILE A 248 -33.56 5.72 25.15
C ILE A 248 -33.11 5.41 26.59
N GLY A 249 -31.91 5.83 26.98
CA GLY A 249 -31.40 5.64 28.33
C GLY A 249 -32.29 6.32 29.39
N LYS A 250 -32.73 7.56 29.13
CA LYS A 250 -33.68 8.27 29.99
C LYS A 250 -35.02 7.54 30.09
N PHE A 251 -35.55 7.04 28.97
CA PHE A 251 -36.81 6.27 28.96
C PHE A 251 -36.68 4.96 29.76
N LEU A 252 -35.54 4.29 29.66
CA LEU A 252 -35.29 3.03 30.34
C LEU A 252 -34.89 3.18 31.82
N TYR A 253 -34.72 4.41 32.33
CA TYR A 253 -34.32 4.66 33.72
C TYR A 253 -35.28 4.02 34.74
N SER A 254 -36.57 3.97 34.44
CA SER A 254 -37.60 3.35 35.29
C SER A 254 -37.41 1.83 35.47
N TYR A 255 -36.65 1.18 34.59
CA TYR A 255 -36.42 -0.26 34.60
C TYR A 255 -35.10 -0.66 35.29
N GLY A 256 -34.37 0.32 35.86
CA GLY A 256 -33.15 0.08 36.63
C GLY A 256 -31.96 0.93 36.17
N VAL A 257 -31.02 1.17 37.09
CA VAL A 257 -29.87 2.07 36.88
C VAL A 257 -28.87 1.54 35.85
N THR A 258 -28.87 0.23 35.56
CA THR A 258 -27.98 -0.39 34.57
C THR A 258 -28.42 -0.15 33.11
N ALA A 259 -29.73 0.03 32.87
CA ALA A 259 -30.29 0.26 31.54
C ALA A 259 -29.82 1.56 30.84
N PRO A 260 -29.78 2.74 31.50
CA PRO A 260 -29.24 3.96 30.89
C PRO A 260 -27.76 3.84 30.56
N ILE A 261 -26.98 3.15 31.40
CA ILE A 261 -25.54 2.93 31.18
C ILE A 261 -25.32 2.10 29.91
N GLY A 262 -26.08 1.01 29.73
CA GLY A 262 -26.03 0.19 28.53
C GLY A 262 -26.42 0.95 27.27
N SER A 263 -27.47 1.78 27.34
CA SER A 263 -27.95 2.60 26.21
C SER A 263 -26.92 3.65 25.77
N VAL A 264 -26.28 4.32 26.74
CA VAL A 264 -25.23 5.31 26.42
C VAL A 264 -23.98 4.62 25.86
N ALA A 265 -23.55 3.50 26.45
CA ALA A 265 -22.38 2.76 25.99
C ALA A 265 -22.55 2.26 24.54
N THR A 266 -23.73 1.71 24.22
CA THR A 266 -24.04 1.25 22.85
C THR A 266 -24.07 2.40 21.85
N ALA A 267 -24.64 3.54 22.21
CA ALA A 267 -24.65 4.72 21.34
C ALA A 267 -23.27 5.34 21.11
N ILE A 268 -22.40 5.35 22.14
CA ILE A 268 -20.99 5.75 21.98
C ILE A 268 -20.29 4.83 20.98
N TRP A 269 -20.45 3.52 21.13
CA TRP A 269 -19.87 2.54 20.21
C TRP A 269 -20.41 2.67 18.78
N ALA A 270 -21.72 2.81 18.62
CA ALA A 270 -22.35 2.94 17.31
C ALA A 270 -22.01 4.27 16.59
N SER A 271 -21.83 5.36 17.34
CA SER A 271 -21.49 6.67 16.79
C SER A 271 -20.01 6.82 16.42
N TYR A 272 -19.12 6.03 17.04
CA TYR A 272 -17.67 6.15 16.87
C TYR A 272 -17.19 6.14 15.41
N PRO A 273 -17.62 5.21 14.53
CA PRO A 273 -17.18 5.19 13.13
C PRO A 273 -17.62 6.44 12.34
N SER A 274 -18.81 6.96 12.62
CA SER A 274 -19.35 8.16 11.97
C SER A 274 -18.62 9.41 12.44
N LEU A 275 -18.39 9.56 13.74
CA LEU A 275 -17.62 10.68 14.29
C LEU A 275 -16.17 10.66 13.81
N LYS A 276 -15.51 9.49 13.80
CA LYS A 276 -14.16 9.33 13.26
C LYS A 276 -14.06 9.84 11.82
N ARG A 277 -15.02 9.51 10.96
CA ARG A 277 -15.09 9.98 9.56
C ARG A 277 -15.38 11.48 9.45
N ALA A 278 -16.17 12.04 10.36
CA ALA A 278 -16.48 13.48 10.37
C ALA A 278 -15.23 14.34 10.65
N PHE A 279 -14.34 13.87 11.53
CA PHE A 279 -13.11 14.57 11.88
C PHE A 279 -11.93 14.30 10.92
N MET A 280 -12.07 13.35 9.99
CA MET A 280 -11.06 13.06 8.99
C MET A 280 -11.02 14.14 7.90
N VAL A 281 -9.87 14.82 7.76
CA VAL A 281 -9.67 15.91 6.79
C VAL A 281 -9.02 15.42 5.50
N LYS A 282 -8.13 14.44 5.61
CA LYS A 282 -7.43 13.81 4.50
C LYS A 282 -7.68 12.30 4.57
N GLY A 283 -8.02 11.70 3.44
CA GLY A 283 -8.04 10.26 3.27
C GLY A 283 -6.80 9.80 2.51
N ARG A 284 -6.41 8.54 2.72
CA ARG A 284 -5.36 7.87 1.94
C ARG A 284 -5.96 6.67 1.24
N ALA A 285 -5.62 6.50 -0.04
CA ALA A 285 -6.04 5.36 -0.83
C ALA A 285 -4.85 4.79 -1.61
N SER A 286 -4.91 3.49 -1.86
CA SER A 286 -3.98 2.76 -2.70
C SER A 286 -4.78 1.69 -3.42
N GLU A 287 -4.49 1.49 -4.70
CA GLU A 287 -5.11 0.43 -5.50
C GLU A 287 -4.57 -0.96 -5.11
N HIS A 288 -3.37 -1.04 -4.54
CA HIS A 288 -2.65 -2.29 -4.30
C HIS A 288 -2.54 -2.64 -2.81
N ARG A 289 -2.43 -1.62 -1.95
CA ARG A 289 -2.29 -1.80 -0.51
C ARG A 289 -3.61 -1.48 0.17
N LEU A 290 -4.11 -2.41 0.98
CA LEU A 290 -5.17 -2.09 1.94
C LEU A 290 -4.55 -1.18 3.02
N LEU A 291 -4.64 0.13 2.82
CA LEU A 291 -4.24 1.10 3.84
C LEU A 291 -5.23 0.99 5.01
N SER A 292 -4.71 0.97 6.24
CA SER A 292 -5.50 0.77 7.47
C SER A 292 -6.69 1.73 7.63
N GLU A 293 -6.60 2.92 7.05
CA GLU A 293 -7.68 3.92 7.01
C GLU A 293 -8.87 3.49 6.14
N VAL A 294 -8.65 2.68 5.10
CA VAL A 294 -9.68 2.06 4.25
C VAL A 294 -10.02 0.65 4.73
N ALA A 295 -9.03 -0.09 5.25
CA ALA A 295 -9.22 -1.46 5.72
C ALA A 295 -10.10 -1.55 6.98
N GLY A 296 -10.10 -0.51 7.83
CA GLY A 296 -11.01 -0.41 8.96
C GLY A 296 -12.50 -0.39 8.57
N ASP A 297 -12.82 -0.05 7.32
CA ASP A 297 -14.19 -0.08 6.78
C ASP A 297 -14.58 -1.48 6.26
N TYR A 298 -13.64 -2.42 6.10
CA TYR A 298 -13.85 -3.77 5.56
C TYR A 298 -13.67 -4.90 6.58
N ILE A 299 -13.26 -4.60 7.82
CA ILE A 299 -13.31 -5.60 8.88
C ILE A 299 -14.80 -5.94 9.04
N PRO A 300 -15.24 -7.19 8.78
CA PRO A 300 -16.59 -7.58 9.08
C PRO A 300 -16.84 -7.25 10.55
N GLU A 301 -18.07 -6.95 10.93
CA GLU A 301 -18.52 -6.67 12.30
C GLU A 301 -18.29 -7.86 13.28
N ASP A 302 -17.33 -8.74 13.03
CA ASP A 302 -16.93 -9.88 13.83
C ASP A 302 -16.42 -9.47 15.22
N GLU A 303 -15.77 -8.31 15.36
CA GLU A 303 -15.44 -7.77 16.70
C GLU A 303 -16.70 -7.33 17.47
N VAL A 304 -17.73 -6.84 16.76
CA VAL A 304 -19.01 -6.42 17.35
C VAL A 304 -19.75 -7.64 17.89
N PHE A 305 -19.86 -8.71 17.10
CA PHE A 305 -20.46 -9.96 17.54
C PHE A 305 -19.65 -10.71 18.61
N LYS A 306 -18.31 -10.59 18.60
CA LYS A 306 -17.45 -11.16 19.66
C LYS A 306 -17.69 -10.48 21.01
N THR A 307 -17.83 -9.16 21.02
CA THR A 307 -18.05 -8.39 22.25
C THR A 307 -19.43 -8.70 22.85
N ILE A 308 -20.44 -8.82 21.99
CA ILE A 308 -21.80 -9.24 22.38
C ILE A 308 -21.80 -10.69 22.92
N ARG A 309 -21.10 -11.63 22.28
CA ARG A 309 -20.99 -13.03 22.78
C ARG A 309 -20.21 -13.18 24.08
N ARG A 310 -19.26 -12.28 24.38
CA ARG A 310 -18.55 -12.24 25.66
C ARG A 310 -19.40 -11.71 26.80
N PHE A 311 -20.40 -10.89 26.50
CA PHE A 311 -21.36 -10.36 27.47
C PHE A 311 -22.56 -11.30 27.72
N LEU A 312 -22.83 -12.23 26.79
CA LEU A 312 -23.91 -13.22 26.87
C LEU A 312 -23.47 -14.59 27.43
N LYS A 313 -22.22 -14.71 27.92
CA LYS A 313 -21.70 -15.86 28.68
C LYS A 313 -21.30 -15.38 30.07
#